data_AF-A0A934KVS3-F1
#
_entry.id   AF-A0A934KVS3-F1
#
_cell.length_a   1.000
_cell.length_b   1.000
_cell.length_c   1.000
_cell.angle_alpha   90.00
_cell.angle_beta   90.00
_cell.angle_gamma   90.00
#
_symmetry.space_group_name_H-M   'P 1'
#
loop_
_entity.id
_entity.type
_entity.pdbx_description
1 polymer ?
#
loop_
_entity_poly.entity_id
_entity_poly.type
_entity_poly.pdbx_seq_one_letter_code
_entity_poly.pdbx_strand_id
1 'polypeptide(L)'
;MKKTILVVLLLSVFIGYAQKNNGTVYMEHPTIDVVDQFVKASVAGDRSKMGSYLTDDFKAYNGTSNNQNDKGRDKEAFLNNQMVYHDQLDYYAIETYPGSYADAIEYKKDNPDKEVWVQTWNIMKGVQKNTGVKIDAAAHRLYTLTKDNKIKTIIGYDNEGVIDEIRASFADRTNGTIYNHHENINTVRKLMYAMENNDWDKTYSFYDEDVRFLDSSSPTFESVSLEEQKVVDKQILDKFEVTSIDMVGYPDYLHYEMGDARVVQSWWNINLIRKADKKAIILPIHYLMDFNKEGKITSETAYYNAKLLD
;
A
#
# COMPACT_ATOMS: atom_id res chain seq x y z
N MET A 1 49.29 -18.31 -35.17
CA MET A 1 48.14 -18.29 -34.23
C MET A 1 48.44 -17.59 -32.90
N LYS A 2 49.58 -17.81 -32.23
CA LYS A 2 49.89 -17.16 -30.93
C LYS A 2 50.14 -15.63 -30.97
N LYS A 3 50.60 -15.07 -32.10
CA LYS A 3 50.85 -13.61 -32.22
C LYS A 3 49.61 -12.80 -32.60
N THR A 4 48.61 -13.41 -33.23
CA THR A 4 47.37 -12.74 -33.66
C THR A 4 46.36 -12.59 -32.52
N ILE A 5 46.34 -13.54 -31.58
CA ILE A 5 45.47 -13.50 -30.39
C ILE A 5 45.92 -12.42 -29.40
N LEU A 6 47.22 -12.15 -29.29
CA LEU A 6 47.75 -11.13 -28.37
C LEU A 6 47.37 -9.70 -28.80
N VAL A 7 47.26 -9.43 -30.11
CA VAL A 7 46.91 -8.12 -30.65
C VAL A 7 45.41 -7.83 -30.49
N VAL A 8 44.55 -8.85 -30.59
CA VAL A 8 43.10 -8.72 -30.32
C VAL A 8 42.81 -8.56 -28.82
N LEU A 9 43.64 -9.15 -27.95
CA LEU A 9 43.56 -8.92 -26.50
C LEU A 9 44.11 -7.55 -26.06
N LEU A 10 45.07 -6.97 -26.77
CA LEU A 10 45.62 -5.63 -26.46
C LEU A 10 44.76 -4.49 -27.01
N LEU A 11 43.99 -4.71 -28.08
CA LEU A 11 43.07 -3.70 -28.66
C LEU A 11 41.69 -3.66 -27.99
N SER A 12 41.30 -4.67 -27.22
CA SER A 12 40.02 -4.72 -26.52
C SER A 12 40.01 -4.07 -25.13
N VAL A 13 41.18 -3.61 -24.64
CA VAL A 13 41.35 -3.08 -23.27
C VAL A 13 41.19 -1.56 -23.18
N PHE A 14 41.00 -0.83 -24.29
CA PHE A 14 41.00 0.65 -24.28
C PHE A 14 39.77 1.35 -24.86
N ILE A 15 38.59 0.71 -24.86
CA ILE A 15 37.32 1.46 -25.01
C ILE A 15 36.65 1.60 -23.63
N GLY A 16 37.44 1.98 -22.64
CA GLY A 16 36.90 2.61 -21.44
C GLY A 16 36.58 4.05 -21.80
N TYR A 17 35.31 4.36 -22.10
CA TYR A 17 34.85 5.73 -22.02
C TYR A 17 35.19 6.24 -20.61
N ALA A 18 36.18 7.13 -20.49
CA ALA A 18 36.47 7.76 -19.21
C ALA A 18 35.19 8.47 -18.73
N GLN A 19 34.78 8.18 -17.49
CA GLN A 19 33.62 8.81 -16.89
C GLN A 19 33.83 10.33 -16.89
N LYS A 20 32.89 11.09 -17.47
CA LYS A 20 32.94 12.55 -17.47
C LYS A 20 32.37 13.07 -16.16
N ASN A 21 33.22 13.68 -15.33
CA ASN A 21 32.77 14.38 -14.12
C ASN A 21 31.96 15.63 -14.51
N ASN A 22 30.77 15.81 -13.93
CA ASN A 22 29.90 16.96 -14.19
C ASN A 22 29.69 17.86 -12.96
N GLY A 23 30.46 17.66 -11.89
CA GLY A 23 30.23 18.38 -10.64
C GLY A 23 30.83 17.72 -9.42
N THR A 24 30.48 18.28 -8.27
CA THR A 24 30.87 17.81 -6.94
C THR A 24 29.60 17.56 -6.14
N VAL A 25 29.56 16.43 -5.42
CA VAL A 25 28.46 16.08 -4.52
C VAL A 25 28.97 16.22 -3.08
N TYR A 26 28.18 16.86 -2.23
CA TYR A 26 28.51 17.13 -0.84
C TYR A 26 27.40 16.56 0.05
N MET A 27 27.80 15.80 1.06
CA MET A 27 26.92 15.34 2.14
C MET A 27 26.75 16.38 3.27
N GLU A 28 27.63 17.39 3.30
CA GLU A 28 27.58 18.53 4.20
C GLU A 28 27.76 19.81 3.37
N HIS A 29 26.74 20.67 3.37
CA HIS A 29 26.76 21.92 2.61
C HIS A 29 25.73 22.90 3.19
N PRO A 30 26.01 24.22 3.30
CA PRO A 30 25.08 25.18 3.90
C PRO A 30 23.67 25.20 3.28
N THR A 31 23.55 24.83 2.00
CA THR A 31 22.25 24.74 1.32
C THR A 31 21.39 23.57 1.81
N ILE A 32 22.00 22.50 2.33
CA ILE A 32 21.27 21.38 2.95
C ILE A 32 20.58 21.89 4.22
N ASP A 33 21.28 22.68 5.06
CA ASP A 33 20.72 23.26 6.27
C ASP A 33 19.55 24.21 5.97
N VAL A 34 19.65 24.98 4.88
CA VAL A 34 18.56 25.85 4.41
C VAL A 34 17.33 25.04 4.05
N VAL A 35 17.50 23.94 3.32
CA VAL A 35 16.40 23.04 2.94
C VAL A 35 15.78 22.38 4.18
N ASP A 36 16.59 21.91 5.13
CA ASP A 36 16.10 21.34 6.38
C ASP A 36 15.29 22.36 7.20
N GLN A 37 15.80 23.58 7.35
CA GLN A 37 15.07 24.65 8.05
C GLN A 37 13.78 25.06 7.34
N PHE A 38 13.78 25.06 6.01
CA PHE A 38 12.58 25.31 5.21
C PHE A 38 11.52 24.22 5.42
N VAL A 39 11.92 22.94 5.42
CA VAL A 39 11.01 21.81 5.69
C VAL A 39 10.46 21.88 7.12
N LYS A 40 11.31 22.17 8.11
CA LYS A 40 10.87 22.37 9.51
C LYS A 40 9.88 23.52 9.65
N ALA A 41 10.07 24.63 8.93
CA ALA A 41 9.11 25.73 8.91
C ALA A 41 7.78 25.32 8.29
N SER A 42 7.79 24.48 7.24
CA SER A 42 6.56 23.91 6.65
C SER A 42 5.78 23.05 7.64
N VAL A 43 6.46 22.11 8.30
CA VAL A 43 5.85 21.24 9.33
C VAL A 43 5.29 22.04 10.50
N ALA A 44 5.96 23.13 10.89
CA ALA A 44 5.51 24.01 11.97
C ALA A 44 4.41 25.02 11.56
N GLY A 45 3.99 25.04 10.28
CA GLY A 45 3.03 26.02 9.79
C GLY A 45 3.56 27.46 9.74
N ASP A 46 4.88 27.66 9.78
CA ASP A 46 5.50 28.99 9.77
C ASP A 46 5.67 29.51 8.34
N ARG A 47 4.55 29.95 7.75
CA ARG A 47 4.47 30.47 6.38
C ARG A 47 5.46 31.61 6.13
N SER A 48 5.64 32.50 7.11
CA SER A 48 6.53 33.67 6.97
C SER A 48 7.98 33.23 6.85
N LYS A 49 8.42 32.33 7.74
CA LYS A 49 9.77 31.77 7.70
C LYS A 49 10.02 30.97 6.43
N MET A 50 9.06 30.15 5.98
CA MET A 50 9.17 29.49 4.67
C MET A 50 9.41 30.48 3.54
N GLY A 51 8.56 31.52 3.45
CA GLY A 51 8.66 32.54 2.41
C GLY A 51 9.99 33.30 2.44
N SER A 52 10.62 33.42 3.61
CA SER A 52 11.95 34.04 3.76
C SER A 52 13.06 33.23 3.09
N TYR A 53 12.92 31.91 2.90
CA TYR A 53 13.92 31.09 2.21
C TYR A 53 13.77 31.11 0.69
N LEU A 54 12.64 31.57 0.15
CA LEU A 54 12.34 31.55 -1.29
C LEU A 54 12.76 32.87 -1.97
N THR A 55 13.27 32.81 -3.21
CA THR A 55 13.44 34.00 -4.05
C THR A 55 12.10 34.63 -4.42
N ASP A 56 12.11 35.85 -4.94
CA ASP A 56 10.87 36.54 -5.37
C ASP A 56 10.31 35.95 -6.66
N ASP A 57 11.17 35.45 -7.54
CA ASP A 57 10.84 34.79 -8.81
C ASP A 57 10.64 33.27 -8.67
N PHE A 58 10.47 32.77 -7.44
CA PHE A 58 10.38 31.35 -7.14
C PHE A 58 9.33 30.58 -7.97
N LYS A 59 9.67 29.33 -8.33
CA LYS A 59 8.76 28.39 -8.99
C LYS A 59 8.80 26.97 -8.41
N ALA A 60 7.63 26.37 -8.22
CA ALA A 60 7.49 24.95 -7.89
C ALA A 60 6.86 24.17 -9.05
N TYR A 61 7.40 22.99 -9.33
CA TYR A 61 6.96 22.12 -10.41
C TYR A 61 6.59 20.73 -9.90
N ASN A 62 5.59 20.13 -10.55
CA ASN A 62 5.27 18.73 -10.36
C ASN A 62 6.08 17.89 -11.37
N GLY A 63 7.04 17.12 -10.87
CA GLY A 63 7.94 16.28 -11.65
C GLY A 63 7.25 15.10 -12.35
N THR A 64 6.01 14.77 -12.00
CA THR A 64 5.20 13.72 -12.66
C THR A 64 4.13 14.28 -13.58
N SER A 65 4.08 15.60 -13.79
CA SER A 65 3.11 16.27 -14.65
C SER A 65 3.30 15.90 -16.13
N ASN A 66 2.21 15.59 -16.82
CA ASN A 66 2.19 15.43 -18.27
C ASN A 66 1.95 16.75 -19.03
N ASN A 67 1.82 17.88 -18.31
CA ASN A 67 1.60 19.19 -18.94
C ASN A 67 2.92 19.81 -19.43
N GLN A 68 3.17 19.71 -20.73
CA GLN A 68 4.37 20.27 -21.36
C GLN A 68 4.48 21.80 -21.31
N ASN A 69 3.38 22.50 -21.02
CA ASN A 69 3.33 23.96 -20.94
C ASN A 69 3.26 24.47 -19.49
N ASP A 70 3.54 23.63 -18.50
CA ASP A 70 3.51 24.01 -17.09
C ASP A 70 4.47 25.19 -16.83
N LYS A 71 3.93 26.26 -16.24
CA LYS A 71 4.68 27.47 -15.87
C LYS A 71 5.18 27.45 -14.43
N GLY A 72 4.88 26.38 -13.70
CA GLY A 72 5.19 26.24 -12.29
C GLY A 72 4.30 27.12 -11.42
N ARG A 73 4.06 26.64 -10.21
CA ARG A 73 3.35 27.37 -9.17
C ARG A 73 4.25 28.48 -8.62
N ASP A 74 3.72 29.70 -8.52
CA ASP A 74 4.44 30.83 -7.92
C ASP A 74 4.56 30.71 -6.40
N LYS A 75 5.35 31.61 -5.81
CA LYS A 75 5.66 31.68 -4.38
C LYS A 75 4.43 31.68 -3.48
N GLU A 76 3.47 32.57 -3.74
CA GLU A 76 2.30 32.72 -2.87
C GLU A 76 1.36 31.51 -2.97
N ALA A 77 1.11 31.03 -4.18
CA ALA A 77 0.31 29.82 -4.40
C ALA A 77 0.97 28.59 -3.77
N PHE A 78 2.31 28.47 -3.85
CA PHE A 78 3.05 27.39 -3.23
C PHE A 78 2.93 27.43 -1.70
N LEU A 79 3.19 28.58 -1.09
CA LEU A 79 3.08 28.74 0.37
C LEU A 79 1.67 28.42 0.87
N ASN A 80 0.63 28.88 0.17
CA ASN A 80 -0.76 28.56 0.53
C ASN A 80 -1.04 27.06 0.44
N ASN A 81 -0.55 26.38 -0.59
CA ASN A 81 -0.70 24.94 -0.70
C ASN A 81 0.05 24.18 0.40
N GLN A 82 1.21 24.65 0.84
CA GLN A 82 1.93 24.01 1.96
C GLN A 82 1.16 24.11 3.27
N MET A 83 0.48 25.24 3.52
CA MET A 83 -0.36 25.40 4.71
C MET A 83 -1.55 24.45 4.73
N VAL A 84 -2.04 23.98 3.57
CA VAL A 84 -3.10 22.96 3.53
C VAL A 84 -2.67 21.69 4.27
N TYR A 85 -1.42 21.25 4.14
CA TYR A 85 -0.94 20.06 4.83
C TYR A 85 -0.90 20.26 6.35
N HIS A 86 -0.34 21.38 6.81
CA HIS A 86 -0.31 21.73 8.23
C HIS A 86 -1.73 21.87 8.82
N ASP A 87 -2.64 22.51 8.09
CA ASP A 87 -3.97 22.85 8.59
C ASP A 87 -4.94 21.69 8.51
N GLN A 88 -4.78 20.76 7.56
CA GLN A 88 -5.73 19.68 7.28
C GLN A 88 -5.25 18.28 7.67
N LEU A 89 -3.98 18.11 8.05
CA LEU A 89 -3.48 16.83 8.53
C LEU A 89 -3.24 16.86 10.03
N ASP A 90 -3.80 15.87 10.72
CA ASP A 90 -3.33 15.51 12.06
C ASP A 90 -2.00 14.77 11.94
N TYR A 91 -1.12 14.96 12.93
CA TYR A 91 0.20 14.33 12.99
C TYR A 91 1.08 14.61 11.77
N TYR A 92 0.94 15.81 11.18
CA TYR A 92 1.74 16.20 10.03
C TYR A 92 3.23 16.15 10.35
N ALA A 93 3.97 15.37 9.57
CA ALA A 93 5.42 15.28 9.69
C ALA A 93 6.05 15.05 8.32
N ILE A 94 7.29 15.50 8.18
CA ILE A 94 8.18 15.14 7.08
C ILE A 94 9.43 14.55 7.72
N GLU A 95 9.67 13.27 7.45
CA GLU A 95 10.83 12.54 7.95
C GLU A 95 11.76 12.17 6.80
N THR A 96 13.06 12.01 7.07
CA THR A 96 13.99 11.47 6.08
C THR A 96 13.65 10.03 5.76
N TYR A 97 13.69 9.67 4.48
CA TYR A 97 13.45 8.29 4.06
C TYR A 97 14.57 7.38 4.61
N PRO A 98 14.26 6.22 5.22
CA PRO A 98 15.28 5.35 5.80
C PRO A 98 16.39 4.97 4.81
N GLY A 99 17.65 5.16 5.23
CA GLY A 99 18.82 4.88 4.39
C GLY A 99 19.11 5.94 3.32
N SER A 100 18.41 7.07 3.34
CA SER A 100 18.70 8.23 2.49
C SER A 100 19.33 9.38 3.29
N TYR A 101 19.94 10.32 2.56
CA TYR A 101 20.48 11.58 3.08
C TYR A 101 20.31 12.65 2.00
N ALA A 102 20.33 13.91 2.39
CA ALA A 102 20.33 15.01 1.45
C ALA A 102 21.72 15.16 0.83
N ASP A 103 21.79 15.38 -0.48
CA ASP A 103 23.03 15.74 -1.16
C ASP A 103 22.91 17.12 -1.76
N ALA A 104 23.96 17.94 -1.60
CA ALA A 104 24.16 19.14 -2.39
C ALA A 104 25.03 18.83 -3.60
N ILE A 105 24.67 19.36 -4.77
CA ILE A 105 25.34 19.12 -6.03
C ILE A 105 25.69 20.45 -6.68
N GLU A 106 26.98 20.67 -6.90
CA GLU A 106 27.51 21.79 -7.68
C GLU A 106 27.86 21.30 -9.08
N TYR A 107 26.98 21.56 -10.05
CA TYR A 107 27.25 21.22 -11.44
C TYR A 107 28.27 22.18 -12.07
N LYS A 108 29.16 21.61 -12.91
CA LYS A 108 30.13 22.37 -13.71
C LYS A 108 29.56 22.83 -15.04
N LYS A 109 28.76 21.95 -15.67
CA LYS A 109 28.18 22.22 -16.99
C LYS A 109 26.87 23.00 -16.83
N ASP A 110 26.65 23.97 -17.71
CA ASP A 110 25.39 24.71 -17.83
C ASP A 110 24.92 25.37 -16.50
N ASN A 111 25.87 25.80 -15.65
CA ASN A 111 25.61 26.46 -14.36
C ASN A 111 26.31 27.84 -14.22
N PRO A 112 25.99 28.82 -15.08
CA PRO A 112 26.64 30.13 -15.08
C PRO A 112 26.41 30.92 -13.78
N ASP A 113 25.25 30.71 -13.14
CA ASP A 113 24.83 31.43 -11.92
C ASP A 113 25.33 30.78 -10.62
N LYS A 114 26.10 29.68 -10.73
CA LYS A 114 26.62 28.90 -9.61
C LYS A 114 25.52 28.49 -8.63
N GLU A 115 24.38 28.06 -9.16
CA GLU A 115 23.30 27.49 -8.38
C GLU A 115 23.72 26.13 -7.83
N VAL A 116 23.23 25.81 -6.64
CA VAL A 116 23.45 24.53 -5.97
C VAL A 116 22.15 23.76 -5.98
N TRP A 117 22.21 22.51 -6.42
CA TRP A 117 21.08 21.60 -6.31
C TRP A 117 21.12 20.91 -4.96
N VAL A 118 19.99 20.78 -4.29
CA VAL A 118 19.84 19.89 -3.13
C VAL A 118 18.79 18.85 -3.46
N GLN A 119 19.14 17.59 -3.31
CA GLN A 119 18.23 16.47 -3.53
C GLN A 119 17.87 15.81 -2.19
N THR A 120 16.60 15.48 -1.99
CA THR A 120 16.11 14.86 -0.75
C THR A 120 15.14 13.73 -1.04
N TRP A 121 15.16 12.72 -0.17
CA TRP A 121 14.15 11.67 -0.11
C TRP A 121 13.52 11.69 1.27
N ASN A 122 12.23 11.97 1.32
CA ASN A 122 11.49 12.11 2.57
C ASN A 122 10.24 11.24 2.55
N ILE A 123 9.67 10.99 3.72
CA ILE A 123 8.34 10.43 3.91
C ILE A 123 7.46 11.55 4.46
N MET A 124 6.40 11.88 3.72
CA MET A 124 5.34 12.75 4.22
C MET A 124 4.34 11.90 4.99
N LYS A 125 4.03 12.32 6.21
CA LYS A 125 3.10 11.66 7.11
C LYS A 125 1.98 12.59 7.54
N GLY A 126 0.81 12.01 7.78
CA GLY A 126 -0.32 12.68 8.40
C GLY A 126 -1.63 11.92 8.20
N VAL A 127 -2.68 12.32 8.88
CA VAL A 127 -4.03 11.79 8.69
C VAL A 127 -4.95 12.95 8.36
N GLN A 128 -5.66 12.86 7.24
CA GLN A 128 -6.55 13.94 6.84
C GLN A 128 -7.74 14.03 7.81
N LYS A 129 -7.93 15.23 8.40
CA LYS A 129 -8.83 15.47 9.55
C LYS A 129 -10.28 15.06 9.34
N ASN A 130 -10.80 15.21 8.13
CA ASN A 130 -12.19 14.96 7.76
C ASN A 130 -12.42 13.56 7.18
N THR A 131 -11.51 13.05 6.37
CA THR A 131 -11.67 11.79 5.61
C THR A 131 -10.99 10.61 6.29
N GLY A 132 -10.06 10.86 7.22
CA GLY A 132 -9.28 9.80 7.88
C GLY A 132 -8.25 9.12 6.98
N VAL A 133 -8.10 9.55 5.72
CA VAL A 133 -7.13 8.98 4.79
C VAL A 133 -5.72 9.28 5.32
N LYS A 134 -4.92 8.21 5.50
CA LYS A 134 -3.54 8.30 5.96
C LYS A 134 -2.61 8.64 4.81
N ILE A 135 -1.79 9.66 5.00
CA ILE A 135 -0.59 9.92 4.20
C ILE A 135 0.60 9.28 4.91
N ASP A 136 1.28 8.39 4.19
CA ASP A 136 2.52 7.74 4.61
C ASP A 136 3.28 7.39 3.32
N ALA A 137 3.76 8.43 2.66
CA ALA A 137 4.19 8.36 1.27
C ALA A 137 5.58 8.94 1.09
N ALA A 138 6.43 8.18 0.38
CA ALA A 138 7.72 8.65 -0.05
C ALA A 138 7.57 9.80 -1.07
N ALA A 139 8.48 10.74 -0.98
CA ALA A 139 8.55 11.93 -1.81
C ALA A 139 10.00 12.23 -2.14
N HIS A 140 10.29 12.49 -3.41
CA HIS A 140 11.57 13.02 -3.85
C HIS A 140 11.43 14.51 -4.16
N ARG A 141 12.34 15.33 -3.63
CA ARG A 141 12.34 16.77 -3.91
C ARG A 141 13.73 17.24 -4.31
N LEU A 142 13.77 17.99 -5.41
CA LEU A 142 14.93 18.73 -5.88
C LEU A 142 14.71 20.21 -5.60
N TYR A 143 15.73 20.86 -5.05
CA TYR A 143 15.76 22.29 -4.79
C TYR A 143 16.91 22.91 -5.58
N THR A 144 16.71 24.05 -6.24
CA THR A 144 17.83 24.89 -6.69
C THR A 144 17.97 26.08 -5.78
N LEU A 145 19.19 26.34 -5.31
CA LEU A 145 19.50 27.46 -4.44
C LEU A 145 20.48 28.41 -5.12
N THR A 146 20.23 29.71 -4.95
CA THR A 146 21.16 30.77 -5.37
C THR A 146 22.40 30.77 -4.49
N LYS A 147 23.46 31.45 -4.94
CA LYS A 147 24.68 31.69 -4.14
C LYS A 147 24.43 32.36 -2.78
N ASP A 148 23.30 33.06 -2.64
CA ASP A 148 22.88 33.74 -1.42
C ASP A 148 21.96 32.85 -0.55
N ASN A 149 21.96 31.54 -0.82
CA ASN A 149 21.22 30.52 -0.07
C ASN A 149 19.70 30.75 -0.07
N LYS A 150 19.13 31.20 -1.20
CA LYS A 150 17.67 31.28 -1.40
C LYS A 150 17.22 30.20 -2.38
N ILE A 151 16.14 29.51 -2.05
CA ILE A 151 15.51 28.51 -2.90
C ILE A 151 14.80 29.23 -4.05
N LYS A 152 15.22 28.93 -5.27
CA LYS A 152 14.65 29.48 -6.50
C LYS A 152 13.65 28.53 -7.14
N THR A 153 13.96 27.23 -7.15
CA THR A 153 13.09 26.21 -7.75
C THR A 153 12.90 25.03 -6.81
N ILE A 154 11.68 24.47 -6.79
CA ILE A 154 11.40 23.14 -6.24
C ILE A 154 10.79 22.27 -7.34
N ILE A 155 11.28 21.05 -7.49
CA ILE A 155 10.65 20.00 -8.31
C ILE A 155 10.31 18.85 -7.38
N GLY A 156 9.01 18.58 -7.21
CA GLY A 156 8.51 17.50 -6.36
C GLY A 156 8.05 16.30 -7.16
N TYR A 157 8.38 15.11 -6.68
CA TYR A 157 7.86 13.84 -7.15
C TYR A 157 7.18 13.18 -5.95
N ASP A 158 5.86 13.34 -5.88
CA ASP A 158 5.02 12.94 -4.75
C ASP A 158 4.02 11.86 -5.20
N ASN A 159 3.49 11.08 -4.26
CA ASN A 159 2.43 10.10 -4.55
C ASN A 159 1.07 10.80 -4.64
N GLU A 160 0.65 11.15 -5.85
CA GLU A 160 -0.64 11.81 -6.08
C GLU A 160 -1.85 10.94 -5.71
N GLY A 161 -1.72 9.61 -5.77
CA GLY A 161 -2.83 8.69 -5.50
C GLY A 161 -3.42 8.82 -4.10
N VAL A 162 -2.60 9.16 -3.11
CA VAL A 162 -3.10 9.42 -1.74
C VAL A 162 -3.92 10.72 -1.69
N ILE A 163 -3.53 11.73 -2.47
CA ILE A 163 -4.26 13.00 -2.54
C ILE A 163 -5.55 12.83 -3.34
N ASP A 164 -5.54 12.00 -4.39
CA ASP A 164 -6.76 11.57 -5.09
C ASP A 164 -7.74 10.87 -4.16
N GLU A 165 -7.27 9.94 -3.32
CA GLU A 165 -8.12 9.23 -2.36
C GLU A 165 -8.74 10.19 -1.33
N ILE A 166 -7.97 11.17 -0.82
CA ILE A 166 -8.50 12.23 0.04
C ILE A 166 -9.64 12.98 -0.67
N ARG A 167 -9.45 13.36 -1.94
CA ARG A 167 -10.47 14.09 -2.70
C ARG A 167 -11.71 13.24 -2.94
N ALA A 168 -11.52 11.98 -3.31
CA ALA A 168 -12.60 11.04 -3.58
C ALA A 168 -13.45 10.79 -2.33
N SER A 169 -12.83 10.76 -1.14
CA SER A 169 -13.48 10.53 0.15
C SER A 169 -14.44 11.65 0.61
N PHE A 170 -14.54 12.77 -0.13
CA PHE A 170 -15.53 13.82 0.15
C PHE A 170 -16.87 13.62 -0.57
N ALA A 171 -17.01 12.54 -1.34
CA ALA A 171 -18.24 12.20 -2.04
C ALA A 171 -18.65 10.76 -1.76
N ASP A 172 -19.96 10.54 -1.64
CA ASP A 172 -20.51 9.20 -1.56
C ASP A 172 -20.33 8.47 -2.91
N ARG A 173 -19.96 7.20 -2.83
CA ARG A 173 -19.86 6.30 -3.99
C ARG A 173 -20.40 4.92 -3.61
N THR A 174 -21.23 4.36 -4.48
CA THR A 174 -21.63 2.94 -4.40
C THR A 174 -20.57 2.04 -5.02
N ASN A 175 -20.47 0.79 -4.54
CA ASN A 175 -19.57 -0.21 -5.11
C ASN A 175 -20.29 -1.57 -5.20
N GLY A 176 -21.20 -1.69 -6.16
CA GLY A 176 -21.92 -2.93 -6.38
C GLY A 176 -23.25 -3.07 -5.64
N THR A 177 -23.76 -4.30 -5.62
CA THR A 177 -25.08 -4.67 -5.11
C THR A 177 -24.97 -5.72 -4.01
N ILE A 178 -25.77 -5.56 -2.95
CA ILE A 178 -25.88 -6.53 -1.85
C ILE A 178 -27.21 -7.29 -1.98
N TYR A 179 -27.16 -8.60 -1.86
CA TYR A 179 -28.30 -9.50 -1.92
C TYR A 179 -28.42 -10.29 -0.62
N ASN A 180 -29.63 -10.39 -0.07
CA ASN A 180 -29.95 -11.29 1.06
C ASN A 180 -30.54 -12.64 0.62
N HIS A 181 -30.85 -12.80 -0.67
CA HIS A 181 -31.28 -14.04 -1.31
C HIS A 181 -30.60 -14.15 -2.67
N HIS A 182 -29.75 -15.18 -2.82
CA HIS A 182 -28.97 -15.41 -4.04
C HIS A 182 -28.53 -16.88 -4.11
N GLU A 183 -28.27 -17.42 -5.30
CA GLU A 183 -27.83 -18.82 -5.45
C GLU A 183 -26.50 -19.10 -4.73
N ASN A 184 -25.56 -18.15 -4.73
CA ASN A 184 -24.30 -18.30 -3.99
C ASN A 184 -24.53 -18.39 -2.47
N ILE A 185 -25.54 -17.69 -1.93
CA ILE A 185 -25.94 -17.85 -0.51
C ILE A 185 -26.47 -19.26 -0.27
N ASN A 186 -27.27 -19.79 -1.22
CA ASN A 186 -27.75 -21.17 -1.14
C ASN A 186 -26.60 -22.17 -1.19
N THR A 187 -25.56 -21.91 -2.00
CA THR A 187 -24.33 -22.73 -2.05
C THR A 187 -23.65 -22.78 -0.68
N VAL A 188 -23.42 -21.63 -0.03
CA VAL A 188 -22.81 -21.60 1.32
C VAL A 188 -23.66 -22.36 2.34
N ARG A 189 -24.99 -22.16 2.35
CA ARG A 189 -25.87 -22.92 3.25
C ARG A 189 -25.78 -24.43 3.02
N LYS A 190 -25.81 -24.87 1.75
CA LYS A 190 -25.71 -26.29 1.39
C LYS A 190 -24.36 -26.88 1.81
N LEU A 191 -23.28 -26.11 1.69
CA LEU A 191 -21.94 -26.49 2.14
C LEU A 191 -21.91 -26.70 3.65
N MET A 192 -22.35 -25.71 4.43
CA MET A 192 -22.35 -25.80 5.89
C MET A 192 -23.21 -26.96 6.40
N TYR A 193 -24.40 -27.16 5.84
CA TYR A 193 -25.25 -28.28 6.26
C TYR A 193 -24.76 -29.63 5.74
N ALA A 194 -23.97 -29.68 4.66
CA ALA A 194 -23.26 -30.90 4.27
C ALA A 194 -22.18 -31.26 5.31
N MET A 195 -21.43 -30.28 5.81
CA MET A 195 -20.47 -30.48 6.90
C MET A 195 -21.15 -31.00 8.17
N GLU A 196 -22.28 -30.39 8.57
CA GLU A 196 -23.08 -30.85 9.72
C GLU A 196 -23.50 -32.32 9.58
N ASN A 197 -23.87 -32.74 8.37
CA ASN A 197 -24.30 -34.10 8.07
C ASN A 197 -23.15 -35.04 7.72
N ASN A 198 -21.90 -34.63 7.97
CA ASN A 198 -20.68 -35.39 7.70
C ASN A 198 -20.55 -35.85 6.23
N ASP A 199 -21.15 -35.09 5.29
CA ASP A 199 -21.09 -35.30 3.84
C ASP A 199 -19.96 -34.44 3.25
N TRP A 200 -18.73 -34.90 3.48
CA TRP A 200 -17.51 -34.18 3.09
C TRP A 200 -17.30 -34.16 1.58
N ASP A 201 -17.69 -35.21 0.86
CA ASP A 201 -17.61 -35.24 -0.60
C ASP A 201 -18.48 -34.12 -1.20
N LYS A 202 -19.70 -33.95 -0.68
CA LYS A 202 -20.58 -32.85 -1.09
C LYS A 202 -20.05 -31.49 -0.64
N THR A 203 -19.52 -31.39 0.58
CA THR A 203 -18.88 -30.16 1.08
C THR A 203 -17.81 -29.68 0.11
N TYR A 204 -16.86 -30.57 -0.24
CA TYR A 204 -15.76 -30.21 -1.14
C TYR A 204 -16.22 -29.98 -2.58
N SER A 205 -17.35 -30.55 -3.00
CA SER A 205 -17.89 -30.36 -4.36
C SER A 205 -18.30 -28.92 -4.69
N PHE A 206 -18.50 -28.06 -3.69
CA PHE A 206 -18.89 -26.66 -3.91
C PHE A 206 -17.70 -25.75 -4.25
N TYR A 207 -16.48 -26.19 -3.98
CA TYR A 207 -15.28 -25.43 -4.32
C TYR A 207 -14.84 -25.68 -5.76
N ASP A 208 -14.11 -24.70 -6.27
CA ASP A 208 -13.30 -24.83 -7.48
C ASP A 208 -12.08 -25.73 -7.19
N GLU A 209 -11.49 -26.34 -8.22
CA GLU A 209 -10.33 -27.22 -8.04
C GLU A 209 -9.09 -26.45 -7.55
N ASP A 210 -8.96 -25.18 -7.96
CA ASP A 210 -7.84 -24.31 -7.63
C ASP A 210 -8.11 -23.41 -6.41
N VAL A 211 -9.16 -23.71 -5.63
CA VAL A 211 -9.54 -22.95 -4.44
C VAL A 211 -8.35 -22.70 -3.49
N ARG A 212 -8.40 -21.56 -2.81
CA ARG A 212 -7.45 -21.15 -1.77
C ARG A 212 -8.15 -20.94 -0.43
N PHE A 213 -7.66 -21.61 0.61
CA PHE A 213 -8.19 -21.49 1.97
C PHE A 213 -7.25 -20.66 2.83
N LEU A 214 -7.77 -19.67 3.54
CA LEU A 214 -7.05 -18.81 4.47
C LEU A 214 -7.64 -18.92 5.87
N ASP A 215 -6.76 -18.98 6.86
CA ASP A 215 -7.13 -18.98 8.28
C ASP A 215 -6.58 -17.72 8.95
N SER A 216 -7.47 -16.85 9.45
CA SER A 216 -7.09 -15.65 10.22
C SER A 216 -6.34 -15.92 11.51
N SER A 217 -6.44 -17.14 12.05
CA SER A 217 -5.67 -17.60 13.21
C SER A 217 -4.27 -18.10 12.83
N SER A 218 -3.96 -18.25 11.54
CA SER A 218 -2.61 -18.59 11.06
C SER A 218 -1.65 -17.41 11.26
N PRO A 219 -0.45 -17.62 11.81
CA PRO A 219 0.52 -16.54 12.03
C PRO A 219 1.06 -15.92 10.73
N THR A 220 1.01 -16.64 9.62
CA THR A 220 1.50 -16.15 8.31
C THR A 220 0.38 -15.71 7.39
N PHE A 221 -0.87 -16.09 7.69
CA PHE A 221 -2.05 -15.84 6.84
C PHE A 221 -1.85 -16.32 5.38
N GLU A 222 -1.00 -17.33 5.19
CA GLU A 222 -0.76 -17.96 3.90
C GLU A 222 -1.90 -18.92 3.55
N SER A 223 -2.24 -18.99 2.26
CA SER A 223 -3.30 -19.85 1.78
C SER A 223 -2.84 -21.29 1.54
N VAL A 224 -3.73 -22.25 1.74
CA VAL A 224 -3.52 -23.67 1.39
C VAL A 224 -4.46 -24.11 0.25
N SER A 225 -4.08 -25.20 -0.42
CA SER A 225 -4.89 -25.85 -1.46
C SER A 225 -6.02 -26.69 -0.87
N LEU A 226 -6.96 -27.15 -1.71
CA LEU A 226 -8.04 -28.06 -1.30
C LEU A 226 -7.54 -29.36 -0.69
N GLU A 227 -6.48 -29.94 -1.23
CA GLU A 227 -5.92 -31.20 -0.72
C GLU A 227 -5.28 -31.01 0.65
N GLU A 228 -4.61 -29.89 0.88
CA GLU A 228 -4.07 -29.53 2.20
C GLU A 228 -5.19 -29.21 3.19
N GLN A 229 -6.23 -28.50 2.77
CA GLN A 229 -7.38 -28.21 3.62
C GLN A 229 -8.09 -29.48 4.08
N LYS A 230 -8.30 -30.47 3.20
CA LYS A 230 -8.84 -31.78 3.58
C LYS A 230 -8.03 -32.47 4.69
N VAL A 231 -6.72 -32.29 4.68
CA VAL A 231 -5.84 -32.82 5.74
C VAL A 231 -6.07 -32.07 7.06
N VAL A 232 -6.21 -30.74 7.01
CA VAL A 232 -6.53 -29.91 8.19
C VAL A 232 -7.90 -30.29 8.76
N ASP A 233 -8.92 -30.40 7.91
CA ASP A 233 -10.29 -30.76 8.31
C ASP A 233 -10.29 -32.13 8.99
N LYS A 234 -9.58 -33.11 8.43
CA LYS A 234 -9.43 -34.43 9.04
C LYS A 234 -8.79 -34.35 10.44
N GLN A 235 -7.75 -33.53 10.62
CA GLN A 235 -7.12 -33.36 11.94
C GLN A 235 -8.07 -32.76 12.99
N ILE A 236 -8.94 -31.83 12.57
CA ILE A 236 -9.99 -31.28 13.43
C ILE A 236 -11.01 -32.37 13.75
N LEU A 237 -11.49 -33.10 12.75
CA LEU A 237 -12.49 -34.15 12.92
C LEU A 237 -11.97 -35.35 13.71
N ASP A 238 -10.67 -35.62 13.73
CA ASP A 238 -10.08 -36.65 14.60
C ASP A 238 -10.20 -36.28 16.08
N LYS A 239 -10.29 -34.98 16.40
CA LYS A 239 -10.36 -34.46 17.78
C LYS A 239 -11.77 -34.02 18.19
N PHE A 240 -12.60 -33.62 17.24
CA PHE A 240 -13.91 -33.03 17.49
C PHE A 240 -15.00 -33.73 16.68
N GLU A 241 -16.20 -33.74 17.21
CA GLU A 241 -17.43 -34.16 16.54
C GLU A 241 -18.28 -32.92 16.31
N VAL A 242 -18.72 -32.70 15.07
CA VAL A 242 -19.69 -31.65 14.73
C VAL A 242 -21.08 -32.17 15.08
N THR A 243 -21.81 -31.44 15.91
CA THR A 243 -23.16 -31.83 16.39
C THR A 243 -24.28 -31.05 15.72
N SER A 244 -24.07 -29.75 15.50
CA SER A 244 -24.95 -28.88 14.71
C SER A 244 -24.18 -27.65 14.26
N ILE A 245 -24.67 -26.99 13.23
CA ILE A 245 -24.17 -25.74 12.71
C ILE A 245 -25.33 -24.75 12.62
N ASP A 246 -25.32 -23.77 13.52
CA ASP A 246 -26.40 -22.77 13.59
C ASP A 246 -26.01 -21.53 12.77
N MET A 247 -26.88 -21.13 11.84
CA MET A 247 -26.74 -19.88 11.12
C MET A 247 -26.98 -18.69 12.06
N VAL A 248 -26.05 -17.74 12.09
CA VAL A 248 -26.18 -16.51 12.90
C VAL A 248 -26.56 -15.36 11.97
N GLY A 249 -27.78 -14.86 12.11
CA GLY A 249 -28.33 -13.87 11.18
C GLY A 249 -28.61 -14.47 9.81
N TYR A 250 -28.32 -13.74 8.73
CA TYR A 250 -28.40 -14.24 7.36
C TYR A 250 -27.12 -13.89 6.60
N PRO A 251 -26.64 -14.76 5.70
CA PRO A 251 -25.53 -14.43 4.82
C PRO A 251 -25.90 -13.31 3.84
N ASP A 252 -24.94 -12.45 3.55
CA ASP A 252 -25.04 -11.43 2.51
C ASP A 252 -24.13 -11.81 1.33
N TYR A 253 -24.66 -11.65 0.13
CA TYR A 253 -23.87 -11.76 -1.11
C TYR A 253 -23.60 -10.36 -1.66
N LEU A 254 -22.31 -10.02 -1.77
CA LEU A 254 -21.82 -8.76 -2.29
C LEU A 254 -21.28 -8.99 -3.69
N HIS A 255 -21.93 -8.38 -4.69
CA HIS A 255 -21.43 -8.32 -6.05
C HIS A 255 -20.86 -6.94 -6.31
N TYR A 256 -19.54 -6.81 -6.23
CA TYR A 256 -18.82 -5.56 -6.39
C TYR A 256 -18.70 -5.14 -7.85
N GLU A 257 -18.83 -3.83 -8.12
CA GLU A 257 -18.51 -3.25 -9.43
C GLU A 257 -17.01 -3.29 -9.70
N MET A 258 -16.20 -2.93 -8.69
CA MET A 258 -14.76 -2.98 -8.79
C MET A 258 -14.27 -4.43 -8.83
N GLY A 259 -13.60 -4.79 -9.91
CA GLY A 259 -13.04 -6.13 -10.09
C GLY A 259 -14.07 -7.23 -10.33
N ASP A 260 -15.37 -6.90 -10.45
CA ASP A 260 -16.46 -7.88 -10.63
C ASP A 260 -16.43 -8.99 -9.55
N ALA A 261 -16.03 -8.63 -8.32
CA ALA A 261 -15.85 -9.58 -7.22
C ALA A 261 -17.21 -10.06 -6.69
N ARG A 262 -17.28 -11.34 -6.31
CA ARG A 262 -18.50 -12.05 -5.91
C ARG A 262 -18.26 -12.71 -4.58
N VAL A 263 -18.73 -12.12 -3.49
CA VAL A 263 -18.37 -12.55 -2.13
C VAL A 263 -19.61 -12.88 -1.33
N VAL A 264 -19.66 -14.03 -0.67
CA VAL A 264 -20.63 -14.29 0.40
C VAL A 264 -19.95 -14.10 1.75
N GLN A 265 -20.57 -13.31 2.62
CA GLN A 265 -20.20 -13.17 4.03
C GLN A 265 -21.22 -13.92 4.86
N SER A 266 -20.77 -14.74 5.81
CA SER A 266 -21.69 -15.53 6.62
C SER A 266 -21.14 -15.79 8.02
N TRP A 267 -22.03 -15.84 9.00
CA TRP A 267 -21.72 -16.15 10.41
C TRP A 267 -22.39 -17.45 10.82
N TRP A 268 -21.63 -18.28 11.54
CA TRP A 268 -22.08 -19.58 12.01
C TRP A 268 -21.59 -19.86 13.43
N ASN A 269 -22.38 -20.61 14.18
CA ASN A 269 -21.94 -21.26 15.40
C ASN A 269 -21.81 -22.76 15.10
N ILE A 270 -20.57 -23.26 15.04
CA ILE A 270 -20.32 -24.70 14.90
C ILE A 270 -20.29 -25.30 16.31
N ASN A 271 -21.26 -26.14 16.63
CA ASN A 271 -21.35 -26.82 17.91
C ASN A 271 -20.55 -28.13 17.85
N LEU A 272 -19.49 -28.18 18.64
CA LEU A 272 -18.51 -29.27 18.66
C LEU A 272 -18.56 -30.03 19.99
N ILE A 273 -18.30 -31.33 19.95
CA ILE A 273 -17.94 -32.13 21.12
C ILE A 273 -16.48 -32.57 20.96
N ARG A 274 -15.63 -32.19 21.91
CA ARG A 274 -14.25 -32.70 21.95
C ARG A 274 -14.24 -34.16 22.36
N LYS A 275 -13.59 -35.00 21.57
CA LYS A 275 -13.61 -36.46 21.75
C LYS A 275 -12.89 -36.93 23.01
N ALA A 276 -11.80 -36.23 23.38
CA ALA A 276 -10.92 -36.63 24.49
C ALA A 276 -11.60 -36.56 25.88
N ASP A 277 -12.42 -35.53 26.12
CA ASP A 277 -13.03 -35.26 27.43
C ASP A 277 -14.54 -34.97 27.37
N LYS A 278 -15.15 -35.11 26.19
CA LYS A 278 -16.58 -34.87 25.93
C LYS A 278 -17.02 -33.43 26.23
N LYS A 279 -16.09 -32.47 26.23
CA LYS A 279 -16.40 -31.06 26.40
C LYS A 279 -17.19 -30.52 25.20
N ALA A 280 -18.34 -29.90 25.46
CA ALA A 280 -19.09 -29.15 24.47
C ALA A 280 -18.44 -27.77 24.24
N ILE A 281 -18.28 -27.40 22.98
CA ILE A 281 -17.64 -26.16 22.53
C ILE A 281 -18.54 -25.54 21.47
N ILE A 282 -18.78 -24.24 21.58
CA ILE A 282 -19.38 -23.46 20.50
C ILE A 282 -18.23 -22.71 19.84
N LEU A 283 -18.07 -22.87 18.52
CA LEU A 283 -17.10 -22.17 17.71
C LEU A 283 -17.83 -21.14 16.84
N PRO A 284 -17.92 -19.86 17.28
CA PRO A 284 -18.33 -18.77 16.41
C PRO A 284 -17.30 -18.58 15.29
N ILE A 285 -17.77 -18.58 14.06
CA ILE A 285 -16.93 -18.42 12.88
C ILE A 285 -17.61 -17.51 11.85
N HIS A 286 -16.81 -16.64 11.26
CA HIS A 286 -17.20 -15.83 10.12
C HIS A 286 -16.44 -16.28 8.88
N TYR A 287 -17.15 -16.52 7.79
CA TYR A 287 -16.57 -16.88 6.50
C TYR A 287 -16.75 -15.76 5.48
N LEU A 288 -15.68 -15.47 4.77
CA LEU A 288 -15.72 -14.81 3.45
C LEU A 288 -15.44 -15.86 2.39
N MET A 289 -16.36 -16.02 1.43
CA MET A 289 -16.21 -16.96 0.32
C MET A 289 -16.34 -16.22 -1.01
N ASP A 290 -15.28 -16.23 -1.82
CA ASP A 290 -15.27 -15.67 -3.17
C ASP A 290 -15.78 -16.70 -4.18
N PHE A 291 -16.50 -16.25 -5.20
CA PHE A 291 -17.09 -17.09 -6.24
C PHE A 291 -16.59 -16.73 -7.64
N ASN A 292 -16.38 -17.74 -8.47
CA ASN A 292 -16.26 -17.54 -9.92
C ASN A 292 -17.65 -17.33 -10.58
N LYS A 293 -17.66 -17.15 -11.91
CA LYS A 293 -18.89 -16.90 -12.68
C LYS A 293 -19.78 -18.12 -12.77
N GLU A 294 -19.21 -19.30 -12.57
CA GLU A 294 -19.85 -20.61 -12.59
C GLU A 294 -20.51 -20.96 -11.24
N GLY A 295 -20.32 -20.12 -10.21
CA GLY A 295 -20.89 -20.31 -8.88
C GLY A 295 -20.12 -21.29 -8.00
N LYS A 296 -18.85 -21.57 -8.31
CA LYS A 296 -17.92 -22.32 -7.46
C LYS A 296 -17.13 -21.37 -6.56
N ILE A 297 -16.82 -21.85 -5.36
CA ILE A 297 -16.03 -21.09 -4.39
C ILE A 297 -14.55 -21.17 -4.77
N THR A 298 -13.93 -20.02 -5.04
CA THR A 298 -12.52 -19.89 -5.44
C THR A 298 -11.60 -19.50 -4.29
N SER A 299 -12.16 -18.94 -3.22
CA SER A 299 -11.41 -18.63 -2.00
C SER A 299 -12.34 -18.74 -0.80
N GLU A 300 -11.81 -19.19 0.33
CA GLU A 300 -12.48 -19.16 1.62
C GLU A 300 -11.53 -18.56 2.66
N THR A 301 -11.99 -17.58 3.42
CA THR A 301 -11.28 -17.06 4.60
C THR A 301 -12.10 -17.29 5.85
N ALA A 302 -11.52 -18.00 6.81
CA ALA A 302 -12.11 -18.31 8.11
C ALA A 302 -11.64 -17.34 9.20
N TYR A 303 -12.60 -16.69 9.86
CA TYR A 303 -12.39 -15.81 11.01
C TYR A 303 -12.98 -16.42 12.27
N TYR A 304 -12.12 -16.91 13.17
CA TYR A 304 -12.52 -17.55 14.42
C TYR A 304 -11.42 -17.44 15.47
N ASN A 305 -11.73 -17.81 16.72
CA ASN A 305 -10.74 -17.89 17.79
C ASN A 305 -10.23 -19.34 17.93
N ALA A 306 -9.04 -19.62 17.38
CA ALA A 306 -8.45 -20.97 17.43
C ALA A 306 -8.23 -21.52 18.84
N LYS A 307 -8.11 -20.68 19.88
CA LYS A 307 -7.96 -21.13 21.28
C LYS A 307 -9.16 -21.92 21.80
N LEU A 308 -10.31 -21.85 21.12
CA LEU A 308 -11.47 -22.67 21.47
C LEU A 308 -11.25 -24.16 21.11
N LEU A 309 -10.25 -24.47 20.30
CA LEU A 309 -9.91 -25.81 19.83
C LEU A 309 -8.70 -26.42 20.57
N ASP A 310 -8.16 -25.75 21.60
CA ASP A 310 -7.08 -26.24 22.46
C ASP A 310 -7.57 -27.22 23.55
#